data_AF-A0A957UU25-F1
#
_entry.id   AF-A0A957UU25-F1
#
_cell.length_a   1.000
_cell.length_b   1.000
_cell.length_c   1.000
_cell.angle_alpha   90.00
_cell.angle_beta   90.00
_cell.angle_gamma   90.00
#
_symmetry.space_group_name_H-M   'P 1'
#
loop_
_entity.id
_entity.type
_entity.pdbx_description
1 polymer ?
#
loop_
_entity_poly.entity_id
_entity_poly.type
_entity_poly.pdbx_seq_one_letter_code
_entity_poly.pdbx_strand_id
1 'polypeptide(L)'
;MARLSLFLLGTPKIQLDHADVSVGRTKSMALLAYLAVTKHPSTRAALAALLWPDYETKQAFTYLRQALWTLNKELGKEWLSADPGSVAIDFEAEHVGAEIWVDVLA
;
A
#
# COMPACT_ATOMS: atom_id res chain seq x y z
N MET A 1 7.41 2.37 -18.53
CA MET A 1 7.27 3.14 -17.29
C MET A 1 6.02 2.62 -16.64
N ALA A 2 6.15 1.97 -15.49
CA ALA A 2 5.00 1.43 -14.80
C ALA A 2 4.27 2.58 -14.09
N ARG A 3 2.95 2.67 -14.18
CA ARG A 3 2.17 3.74 -13.53
C ARG A 3 1.14 3.16 -12.60
N LEU A 4 1.24 3.50 -11.31
CA LEU A 4 0.27 3.15 -10.28
C LEU A 4 -0.66 4.35 -10.05
N SER A 5 -1.94 4.17 -10.34
CA SER A 5 -2.97 5.18 -10.11
C SER A 5 -3.93 4.73 -9.01
N LEU A 6 -4.10 5.58 -8.00
CA LEU A 6 -4.97 5.37 -6.85
C LEU A 6 -6.13 6.34 -6.90
N PHE A 7 -7.34 5.77 -6.98
CA PHE A 7 -8.58 6.52 -6.92
C PHE A 7 -9.18 6.28 -5.53
N LEU A 8 -9.11 7.28 -4.66
CA LEU A 8 -9.59 7.23 -3.28
C LEU A 8 -10.84 8.08 -3.07
N LEU A 9 -11.17 8.97 -4.02
CA LEU A 9 -12.42 9.73 -4.04
C LEU A 9 -13.56 8.85 -4.59
N GLY A 10 -14.37 8.33 -3.67
CA GLY A 10 -15.48 7.41 -3.99
C GLY A 10 -15.15 5.98 -3.61
N THR A 11 -15.50 5.02 -4.45
CA THR A 11 -15.11 3.61 -4.21
C THR A 11 -13.62 3.44 -4.51
N PRO A 12 -12.79 3.02 -3.54
CA PRO A 12 -11.36 2.89 -3.76
C PRO A 12 -11.04 1.94 -4.93
N LYS A 13 -10.20 2.38 -5.85
CA LYS A 13 -9.72 1.59 -7.00
C LYS A 13 -8.22 1.77 -7.23
N ILE A 14 -7.59 0.72 -7.74
CA ILE A 14 -6.18 0.72 -8.13
C ILE A 14 -6.09 0.41 -9.62
N GLN A 15 -5.27 1.16 -10.32
CA GLN A 15 -4.85 0.82 -11.67
C GLN A 15 -3.34 0.72 -11.75
N LEU A 16 -2.86 -0.34 -12.38
CA LEU A 16 -1.47 -0.51 -12.77
C LEU A 16 -1.40 -0.48 -14.29
N ASP A 17 -0.67 0.46 -14.87
CA ASP A 17 -0.58 0.65 -16.33
C ASP A 17 -1.96 0.74 -17.00
N HIS A 18 -2.88 1.48 -16.38
CA HIS A 18 -4.27 1.66 -16.80
C HIS A 18 -5.16 0.40 -16.72
N ALA A 19 -4.64 -0.73 -16.22
CA ALA A 19 -5.43 -1.92 -15.95
C ALA A 19 -5.89 -1.97 -14.48
N ASP A 20 -7.16 -2.26 -14.25
CA ASP A 20 -7.72 -2.39 -12.90
C ASP A 20 -7.06 -3.57 -12.16
N VAL A 21 -6.52 -3.30 -10.97
CA VAL A 21 -5.94 -4.33 -10.09
C VAL A 21 -6.86 -4.58 -8.90
N SER A 22 -7.28 -5.83 -8.74
CA SER A 22 -8.10 -6.26 -7.62
C SER A 22 -7.23 -6.73 -6.46
N VAL A 23 -7.00 -5.84 -5.49
CA VAL A 23 -6.46 -6.24 -4.19
C VAL A 23 -7.61 -6.82 -3.35
N GLY A 24 -7.74 -8.14 -3.35
CA GLY A 24 -8.87 -8.89 -2.81
C GLY A 24 -9.22 -8.73 -1.32
N ARG A 25 -8.68 -7.73 -0.60
CA ARG A 25 -9.00 -7.41 0.79
C ARG A 25 -9.09 -5.89 1.02
N THR A 26 -10.19 -5.44 1.64
CA THR A 26 -10.43 -4.03 2.00
C THR A 26 -9.30 -3.40 2.82
N LYS A 27 -8.68 -4.16 3.74
CA LYS A 27 -7.56 -3.67 4.57
C LYS A 27 -6.23 -3.57 3.81
N SER A 28 -6.03 -4.32 2.73
CA SER A 28 -4.86 -4.14 1.85
C SER A 28 -4.97 -2.83 1.08
N MET A 29 -6.17 -2.53 0.56
CA MET A 29 -6.46 -1.23 -0.06
C MET A 29 -6.25 -0.08 0.94
N ALA A 30 -6.79 -0.18 2.16
CA ALA A 30 -6.62 0.84 3.19
C ALA A 30 -5.14 1.06 3.56
N LEU A 31 -4.34 -0.02 3.63
CA LEU A 31 -2.90 0.05 3.86
C LEU A 31 -2.19 0.85 2.77
N LEU A 32 -2.47 0.51 1.50
CA LEU A 32 -1.86 1.20 0.36
C LEU A 32 -2.28 2.67 0.31
N ALA A 33 -3.57 2.96 0.46
CA ALA A 33 -4.10 4.32 0.50
C ALA A 33 -3.43 5.15 1.60
N TYR A 34 -3.30 4.60 2.80
CA TYR A 34 -2.65 5.28 3.92
C TYR A 34 -1.19 5.62 3.61
N LEU A 35 -0.42 4.66 3.13
CA LEU A 35 0.99 4.89 2.77
C LEU A 35 1.13 5.90 1.62
N ALA A 36 0.21 5.87 0.65
CA ALA A 36 0.22 6.75 -0.51
C ALA A 36 -0.09 8.20 -0.16
N VAL A 37 -1.06 8.40 0.73
CA VAL A 37 -1.46 9.73 1.19
C VAL A 37 -0.43 10.31 2.15
N THR A 38 0.08 9.49 3.08
CA THR A 38 1.02 9.98 4.08
C THR A 38 2.40 10.27 3.50
N LYS A 39 2.87 9.54 2.49
CA LYS A 39 4.21 9.69 1.89
C LYS A 39 5.37 9.59 2.91
N HIS A 40 5.14 8.91 4.03
CA HIS A 40 6.14 8.73 5.08
C HIS A 40 6.29 7.25 5.45
N PRO A 41 7.53 6.78 5.70
CA PRO A 41 7.76 5.46 6.28
C PRO A 41 6.99 5.30 7.59
N SER A 42 6.18 4.25 7.67
CA SER A 42 5.35 3.97 8.84
C SER A 42 5.78 2.68 9.50
N THR A 43 5.87 2.67 10.83
CA THR A 43 6.28 1.46 11.55
C THR A 43 5.25 0.36 11.39
N ARG A 44 5.71 -0.89 11.37
CA ARG A 44 4.80 -2.05 11.29
C ARG A 44 3.83 -2.08 12.47
N ALA A 45 4.26 -1.64 13.65
CA ALA A 45 3.41 -1.56 14.83
C ALA A 45 2.29 -0.53 14.67
N ALA A 46 2.61 0.68 14.18
CA ALA A 46 1.61 1.72 13.93
C ALA A 46 0.59 1.28 12.87
N LEU A 47 1.05 0.68 11.77
CA LEU A 47 0.18 0.17 10.71
C LEU A 47 -0.74 -0.95 11.20
N ALA A 48 -0.21 -1.85 12.04
CA ALA A 48 -1.01 -2.93 12.64
C ALA A 48 -2.11 -2.38 13.55
N ALA A 49 -1.76 -1.44 14.45
CA ALA A 49 -2.71 -0.81 15.38
C ALA A 49 -3.76 0.04 14.66
N LEU A 50 -3.37 0.77 13.60
CA LEU A 50 -4.28 1.62 12.83
C LEU A 50 -5.33 0.79 12.07
N LEU A 51 -4.90 -0.29 11.42
CA LEU A 51 -5.77 -1.05 10.51
C LEU A 51 -6.51 -2.20 11.20
N TRP A 52 -5.99 -2.74 12.30
CA TRP A 52 -6.59 -3.84 13.05
C TRP A 52 -6.63 -3.54 14.56
N PRO A 53 -7.30 -2.45 14.98
CA PRO A 53 -7.33 -2.02 16.39
C PRO A 53 -8.01 -3.04 17.32
N ASP A 54 -8.96 -3.82 16.79
CA ASP A 54 -9.76 -4.77 17.57
C ASP A 54 -9.10 -6.15 17.75
N TYR A 55 -7.89 -6.34 17.23
CA TYR A 55 -7.18 -7.61 17.24
C TYR A 55 -5.98 -7.56 18.18
N GLU A 56 -5.67 -8.70 18.81
CA GLU A 56 -4.44 -8.82 19.57
C GLU A 56 -3.21 -8.55 18.70
N THR A 57 -2.19 -7.94 19.28
CA THR A 57 -0.95 -7.51 18.61
C THR A 57 -0.38 -8.57 17.66
N LYS A 58 -0.27 -9.82 18.11
CA LYS A 58 0.28 -10.93 17.31
C LYS A 58 -0.56 -11.22 16.06
N GLN A 59 -1.88 -11.15 16.19
CA GLN A 59 -2.82 -11.35 15.09
C GLN A 59 -2.83 -10.17 14.13
N ALA A 60 -2.81 -8.92 14.65
CA ALA A 60 -2.70 -7.71 13.84
C ALA A 60 -1.42 -7.71 12.97
N PHE A 61 -0.27 -8.10 13.53
CA PHE A 61 0.96 -8.27 12.74
C PHE A 61 0.88 -9.37 11.69
N THR A 62 0.14 -10.45 11.97
CA THR A 62 -0.11 -11.52 11.01
C THR A 62 -0.92 -11.01 9.83
N TYR A 63 -1.99 -10.24 10.09
CA TYR A 63 -2.79 -9.63 9.04
C TYR A 63 -2.05 -8.56 8.27
N LEU A 64 -1.22 -7.74 8.93
CA LEU A 64 -0.34 -6.80 8.25
C LEU A 64 0.59 -7.51 7.27
N ARG A 65 1.22 -8.62 7.67
CA ARG A 65 2.07 -9.40 6.78
C ARG A 65 1.30 -9.95 5.58
N GLN A 66 0.08 -10.46 5.80
CA GLN A 66 -0.78 -10.94 4.70
C GLN A 66 -1.17 -9.82 3.75
N ALA A 67 -1.53 -8.64 4.27
CA ALA A 67 -1.88 -7.48 3.46
C ALA A 67 -0.69 -7.03 2.59
N LEU A 68 0.51 -6.90 3.17
CA LEU A 68 1.73 -6.58 2.44
C LEU A 68 2.07 -7.63 1.38
N TRP A 69 1.91 -8.91 1.70
CA TRP A 69 2.10 -9.99 0.73
C TRP A 69 1.12 -9.89 -0.43
N THR A 70 -0.16 -9.63 -0.17
CA THR A 70 -1.16 -9.40 -1.23
C THR A 70 -0.77 -8.21 -2.09
N LEU A 71 -0.39 -7.07 -1.50
CA LEU A 71 0.02 -5.90 -2.28
C LEU A 71 1.23 -6.21 -3.17
N ASN A 72 2.28 -6.83 -2.62
CA ASN A 72 3.45 -7.22 -3.41
C ASN A 72 3.14 -8.23 -4.51
N LYS A 73 2.15 -9.11 -4.30
CA LYS A 73 1.75 -10.10 -5.30
C LYS A 73 0.97 -9.45 -6.44
N GLU A 74 0.02 -8.56 -6.13
CA GLU A 74 -0.88 -7.98 -7.12
C GLU A 74 -0.27 -6.76 -7.84
N LEU A 75 0.58 -5.98 -7.16
CA LEU A 75 1.18 -4.76 -7.73
C LEU A 75 2.62 -4.98 -8.23
N GLY A 76 3.30 -5.98 -7.67
CA GLY A 76 4.75 -6.14 -7.82
C GLY A 76 5.52 -5.57 -6.63
N LYS A 77 6.79 -5.95 -6.51
CA LYS A 77 7.63 -5.63 -5.34
C LYS A 77 8.30 -4.27 -5.43
N GLU A 78 8.25 -3.61 -6.58
CA GLU A 78 8.89 -2.30 -6.78
C GLU A 78 8.12 -1.14 -6.14
N TRP A 79 6.85 -1.33 -5.76
CA TRP A 79 6.02 -0.24 -5.23
C TRP A 79 6.09 -0.06 -3.72
N LEU A 80 6.56 -1.07 -2.99
CA LEU A 80 6.61 -1.07 -1.53
C LEU A 80 8.04 -1.34 -1.05
N SER A 81 8.59 -0.39 -0.32
CA SER A 81 9.81 -0.61 0.46
C SER A 81 9.42 -1.09 1.86
N ALA A 82 9.92 -2.27 2.22
CA ALA A 82 9.65 -2.88 3.52
C ALA A 82 10.97 -3.20 4.23
N ASP A 83 11.34 -2.34 5.18
CA ASP A 83 12.44 -2.56 6.09
C ASP A 83 12.00 -3.39 7.31
N PRO A 84 12.94 -3.93 8.11
CA PRO A 84 12.62 -4.73 9.29
C PRO A 84 11.64 -4.04 10.28
N GLY A 85 11.65 -2.70 10.33
CA GLY A 85 10.80 -1.91 11.24
C GLY A 85 9.67 -1.10 10.59
N SER A 86 9.76 -0.81 9.29
CA SER A 86 8.90 0.16 8.62
C SER A 86 8.46 -0.29 7.23
N VAL A 87 7.36 0.27 6.76
CA VAL A 87 6.88 0.13 5.39
C VAL A 87 6.64 1.52 4.82
N ALA A 88 7.07 1.73 3.59
CA ALA A 88 6.82 2.92 2.80
C ALA A 88 6.40 2.51 1.38
N ILE A 89 5.76 3.45 0.68
CA ILE A 89 5.63 3.37 -0.78
C ILE A 89 6.90 3.97 -1.39
N ASP A 90 7.42 3.31 -2.42
CA ASP A 90 8.54 3.82 -3.19
C ASP A 90 8.03 4.75 -4.31
N PHE A 91 8.10 6.06 -4.07
CA PHE A 91 7.67 7.09 -5.02
C PHE A 91 8.74 7.46 -6.04
N GLU A 92 10.00 7.14 -5.75
CA GLU A 92 11.18 7.60 -6.47
C GLU A 92 12.05 6.41 -6.87
N ALA A 93 11.42 5.35 -7.39
CA ALA A 93 12.12 4.28 -8.05
C ALA A 93 12.69 4.80 -9.39
N GLU A 94 13.70 5.69 -9.31
CA GLU A 94 14.45 6.31 -10.41
C GLU A 94 15.03 5.25 -11.36
N HIS A 95 15.27 4.04 -10.84
CA HIS A 95 15.77 2.89 -11.59
C HIS A 95 14.68 2.12 -12.35
N VAL A 96 13.39 2.38 -12.08
CA VAL A 96 12.24 1.60 -12.61
C VAL A 96 11.34 2.46 -13.52
N GLY A 97 11.47 3.79 -13.49
CA GLY A 97 10.58 4.69 -14.23
C GLY A 97 9.13 4.48 -13.80
N ALA A 98 8.93 4.35 -12.48
CA ALA A 98 7.63 4.12 -11.86
C ALA A 98 7.03 5.46 -11.41
N GLU A 99 5.76 5.71 -11.75
CA GLU A 99 5.03 6.93 -11.35
C GLU A 99 3.83 6.56 -10.49
N ILE A 100 3.63 7.27 -9.37
CA ILE A 100 2.46 7.10 -8.50
C ILE A 100 1.59 8.35 -8.56
N TRP A 101 0.35 8.16 -8.96
CA TRP A 101 -0.67 9.19 -8.96
C TRP A 101 -1.77 8.86 -7.95
N VAL A 102 -2.21 9.86 -7.18
CA VAL A 102 -3.25 9.72 -6.16
C VAL A 102 -4.22 10.89 -6.32
N ASP A 103 -5.50 10.60 -6.56
CA ASP A 103 -6.52 11.63 -6.83
C ASP A 103 -6.72 12.64 -5.70
N VAL A 104 -6.57 12.23 -4.44
CA VAL A 104 -6.66 13.13 -3.27
C VAL A 104 -5.44 14.05 -3.10
N LEU A 105 -4.36 13.83 -3.85
CA LEU A 105 -3.13 14.64 -3.80
C LEU A 105 -2.88 15.45 -5.07
N ALA A 106 -3.78 15.38 -6.05
CA ALA A 106 -3.66 16.00 -7.37
C ALA A 106 -4.17 17.45 -7.40
#